data_AF-T2I905-F1
#
_entry.id   AF-T2I905-F1
#
_cell.length_a   1.000
_cell.length_b   1.000
_cell.length_c   1.000
_cell.angle_alpha   90.00
_cell.angle_beta   90.00
_cell.angle_gamma   90.00
#
_symmetry.space_group_name_H-M   'P 1'
#
loop_
_entity.id
_entity.type
_entity.pdbx_description
1 polymer ?
#
loop_
_entity_poly.entity_id
_entity_poly.type
_entity_poly.pdbx_seq_one_letter_code
_entity_poly.pdbx_strand_id
1 'polypeptide(L)'
;MKFTKYFPTLGQKPILRDLETSRYWINENLLIIKVAKVNYNIAIVIKEIIDAYVNARQQSFRDFMSYCDELLEIENKDNNEAVNFIKSLLRLNVDARVFEITSYGILKTFYGEQKIFWGYSLEELTEDNLILYKTGRTNANDGGIDFVMKPLGRFFQVTETIDVNKYFLDIDKVQKYPITFVVKSNETPEKIKEKIQEEAKLKYKVKAIVNHYLNSVEEIINLPMLHEYIDIIIEQGKISDIIKEIAIQSQLEFNLNS
;
A
#
# COMPACT_ATOMS: atom_id res chain seq x y z
N MET A 1 -1.82 6.14 -25.12
CA MET A 1 -1.37 5.03 -26.01
C MET A 1 -2.49 4.01 -26.31
N LYS A 2 -3.33 3.61 -25.33
CA LYS A 2 -4.46 2.68 -25.59
C LYS A 2 -5.59 3.27 -26.47
N PHE A 3 -6.03 4.52 -26.25
CA PHE A 3 -7.14 5.11 -27.03
C PHE A 3 -6.88 5.13 -28.55
N THR A 4 -5.71 5.63 -28.97
CA THR A 4 -5.32 5.70 -30.40
C THR A 4 -5.21 4.32 -31.05
N LYS A 5 -4.94 3.26 -30.27
CA LYS A 5 -4.94 1.87 -30.77
C LYS A 5 -6.34 1.42 -31.19
N TYR A 6 -7.39 1.82 -30.45
CA TYR A 6 -8.77 1.45 -30.73
C TYR A 6 -9.49 2.43 -31.67
N PHE A 7 -9.03 3.70 -31.73
CA PHE A 7 -9.64 4.76 -32.55
C PHE A 7 -8.61 5.47 -33.44
N PRO A 8 -7.97 4.76 -34.40
CA PRO A 8 -6.85 5.30 -35.18
C PRO A 8 -7.27 6.41 -36.17
N THR A 9 -8.53 6.42 -36.62
CA THR A 9 -9.03 7.35 -37.65
C THR A 9 -9.68 8.62 -37.09
N LEU A 10 -9.90 8.69 -35.78
CA LEU A 10 -10.68 9.76 -35.17
C LEU A 10 -9.95 11.11 -35.19
N GLY A 11 -8.61 11.12 -35.36
CA GLY A 11 -7.75 12.31 -35.38
C GLY A 11 -7.69 13.10 -34.06
N GLN A 12 -8.61 12.83 -33.13
CA GLN A 12 -8.76 13.50 -31.84
C GLN A 12 -8.11 12.68 -30.72
N LYS A 13 -7.44 13.37 -29.80
CA LYS A 13 -6.85 12.78 -28.59
C LYS A 13 -7.72 13.15 -27.38
N PRO A 14 -8.00 12.22 -26.44
CA PRO A 14 -8.81 12.51 -25.26
C PRO A 14 -8.19 13.51 -24.30
N ILE A 15 -6.86 13.45 -24.17
CA ILE A 15 -6.10 14.34 -23.32
C ILE A 15 -5.16 15.15 -24.23
N LEU A 16 -5.27 16.47 -24.12
CA LEU A 16 -4.37 17.43 -24.76
C LEU A 16 -3.37 17.88 -23.70
N ARG A 17 -2.07 17.84 -24.02
CA ARG A 17 -1.03 18.32 -23.12
C ARG A 17 -0.58 19.68 -23.61
N ASP A 18 -0.65 20.66 -22.73
CA ASP A 18 0.00 21.95 -22.90
C ASP A 18 1.45 21.82 -22.43
N LEU A 19 2.40 22.00 -23.35
CA LEU A 19 3.82 21.85 -23.07
C LEU A 19 4.41 23.04 -22.32
N GLU A 20 3.81 24.23 -22.45
CA GLU A 20 4.29 25.44 -21.78
C GLU A 20 3.90 25.42 -20.30
N THR A 21 2.64 25.08 -20.00
CA THR A 21 2.15 25.04 -18.62
C THR A 21 2.33 23.68 -17.95
N SER A 22 2.74 22.66 -18.70
CA SER A 22 2.75 21.25 -18.28
C SER A 22 1.39 20.74 -17.77
N ARG A 23 0.29 21.39 -18.18
CA ARG A 23 -1.07 21.00 -17.80
C ARG A 23 -1.71 20.07 -18.83
N TYR A 24 -2.69 19.33 -18.36
CA TYR A 24 -3.49 18.43 -19.17
C TYR A 24 -4.92 18.96 -19.29
N TRP A 25 -5.48 18.88 -20.49
CA TRP A 25 -6.84 19.29 -20.82
C TRP A 25 -7.61 18.11 -21.36
N ILE A 26 -8.89 18.00 -21.00
CA ILE A 26 -9.80 17.01 -21.60
C ILE A 26 -10.32 17.60 -22.91
N ASN A 27 -10.26 16.83 -24.00
CA ASN A 27 -10.76 17.26 -25.29
C ASN A 27 -12.30 17.25 -25.31
N GLU A 28 -12.89 18.42 -25.14
CA GLU A 28 -14.33 18.66 -25.08
C GLU A 28 -15.08 18.18 -26.34
N ASN A 29 -14.43 18.13 -27.51
CA ASN A 29 -15.07 17.64 -28.74
C ASN A 29 -15.53 16.18 -28.63
N LEU A 30 -14.87 15.38 -27.79
CA LEU A 30 -15.25 13.99 -27.52
C LEU A 30 -16.39 13.87 -26.49
N LEU A 31 -16.80 14.98 -25.88
CA LEU A 31 -17.87 15.10 -24.89
C LEU A 31 -19.11 15.79 -25.47
N ILE A 32 -19.14 16.01 -26.79
CA ILE A 32 -20.34 16.46 -27.49
C ILE A 32 -21.06 15.22 -28.02
N ILE A 33 -22.26 14.96 -27.51
CA ILE A 33 -23.11 13.85 -27.93
C ILE A 33 -24.27 14.37 -28.78
N LYS A 34 -24.72 13.56 -29.74
CA LYS A 34 -25.88 13.89 -30.57
C LYS A 34 -27.08 13.06 -30.13
N VAL A 35 -28.14 13.71 -29.69
CA VAL A 35 -29.42 13.07 -29.34
C VAL A 35 -30.47 13.59 -30.32
N ALA A 36 -31.02 12.67 -31.13
CA ALA A 36 -31.84 12.99 -32.29
C ALA A 36 -31.13 13.96 -33.26
N LYS A 37 -31.56 15.23 -33.28
CA LYS A 37 -30.99 16.29 -34.15
C LYS A 37 -30.25 17.39 -33.38
N VAL A 38 -30.15 17.26 -32.06
CA VAL A 38 -29.55 18.27 -31.18
C VAL A 38 -28.22 17.74 -30.64
N ASN A 39 -27.20 18.61 -30.63
CA ASN A 39 -25.93 18.32 -30.00
C ASN A 39 -25.96 18.83 -28.55
N TYR A 40 -25.56 17.97 -27.62
CA TYR A 40 -25.44 18.29 -26.21
C TYR A 40 -23.98 18.17 -25.81
N ASN A 41 -23.46 19.19 -25.11
CA ASN A 41 -22.15 19.14 -24.53
C ASN A 41 -22.25 18.66 -23.08
N ILE A 42 -21.73 17.48 -22.78
CA ILE A 42 -21.79 16.88 -21.45
C ILE A 42 -20.55 17.19 -20.58
N ALA A 43 -19.64 18.04 -21.07
CA ALA A 43 -18.42 18.39 -20.32
C ALA A 43 -18.72 19.02 -18.96
N ILE A 44 -19.73 19.90 -18.88
CA ILE A 44 -20.15 20.55 -17.63
C ILE A 44 -20.61 19.50 -16.61
N VAL A 45 -21.47 18.57 -17.02
CA VAL A 45 -22.00 17.51 -16.15
C VAL A 45 -20.89 16.57 -15.68
N ILE A 46 -19.96 16.21 -16.58
CA ILE A 46 -18.79 15.38 -16.20
C ILE A 46 -17.92 16.10 -15.17
N LYS A 47 -17.67 17.40 -15.36
CA LYS A 47 -16.92 18.22 -14.40
C LYS A 47 -17.62 18.23 -13.04
N GLU A 48 -18.93 18.47 -13.00
CA GLU A 48 -19.72 18.46 -11.75
C GLU A 48 -19.65 17.11 -11.03
N ILE A 49 -19.70 16.00 -11.75
CA ILE A 49 -19.54 14.64 -11.18
C ILE A 49 -18.13 14.47 -10.60
N ILE A 50 -17.09 14.89 -11.32
CA ILE A 50 -15.71 14.81 -10.85
C ILE A 50 -15.53 15.67 -9.59
N ASP A 51 -16.01 16.91 -9.60
CA ASP A 51 -15.91 17.83 -8.47
C ASP A 51 -16.66 17.27 -7.24
N ALA A 52 -17.86 16.73 -7.44
CA ALA A 52 -18.62 16.07 -6.36
C ALA A 52 -17.86 14.87 -5.78
N TYR A 53 -17.24 14.05 -6.63
CA TYR A 53 -16.39 12.94 -6.19
C TYR A 53 -15.16 13.42 -5.41
N VAL A 54 -14.46 14.44 -5.91
CA VAL A 54 -13.29 15.04 -5.24
C VAL A 54 -13.69 15.57 -3.86
N ASN A 55 -14.78 16.35 -3.78
CA ASN A 55 -15.27 16.91 -2.53
C ASN A 55 -15.65 15.81 -1.53
N ALA A 56 -16.33 14.75 -1.97
CA ALA A 56 -16.67 13.62 -1.11
C ALA A 56 -15.43 12.90 -0.57
N ARG A 57 -14.41 12.69 -1.43
CA ARG A 57 -13.13 12.10 -1.02
C ARG A 57 -12.36 12.97 -0.04
N GLN A 58 -12.30 14.28 -0.28
CA GLN A 58 -11.66 15.23 0.61
C GLN A 58 -12.34 15.30 1.97
N GLN A 59 -13.68 15.28 2.01
CA GLN A 59 -14.43 15.27 3.26
C GLN A 59 -14.15 13.99 4.04
N SER A 60 -14.26 12.82 3.40
CA SER A 60 -13.94 11.53 4.03
C SER A 60 -12.52 11.48 4.59
N PHE A 61 -11.55 12.09 3.92
CA PHE A 61 -10.18 12.18 4.43
C PHE A 61 -10.06 13.13 5.63
N ARG A 62 -10.72 14.29 5.61
CA ARG A 62 -10.74 15.21 6.76
C ARG A 62 -11.37 14.56 7.98
N ASP A 63 -12.49 13.85 7.80
CA ASP A 63 -13.18 13.13 8.87
C ASP A 63 -12.26 12.04 9.45
N PHE A 64 -11.55 11.31 8.59
CA PHE A 64 -10.56 10.31 9.01
C PHE A 64 -9.43 10.93 9.85
N MET A 65 -8.87 12.06 9.41
CA MET A 65 -7.80 12.74 10.14
C MET A 65 -8.27 13.29 11.48
N SER A 66 -9.47 13.89 11.53
CA SER A 66 -10.09 14.35 12.78
C SER A 66 -10.25 13.21 13.77
N TYR A 67 -10.67 12.04 13.30
CA TYR A 67 -10.81 10.88 14.16
C TYR A 67 -9.47 10.35 14.68
N CYS A 68 -8.40 10.41 13.87
CA CYS A 68 -7.05 10.12 14.38
C CYS A 68 -6.65 11.09 15.50
N ASP A 69 -6.89 12.38 15.34
CA ASP A 69 -6.57 13.40 16.35
C ASP A 69 -7.38 13.17 17.65
N GLU A 70 -8.68 12.89 17.54
CA GLU A 70 -9.54 12.54 18.67
C GLU A 70 -9.00 11.32 19.44
N LEU A 71 -8.60 10.26 18.74
CA LEU A 71 -8.02 9.07 19.36
C LEU A 71 -6.69 9.34 20.07
N LEU A 72 -5.92 10.33 19.62
CA LEU A 72 -4.66 10.73 20.25
C LEU A 72 -4.87 11.60 21.50
N GLU A 73 -5.95 12.38 21.57
CA GLU A 73 -6.28 13.21 22.74
C GLU A 73 -6.80 12.38 23.93
N ILE A 74 -7.40 11.21 23.67
CA ILE A 74 -8.03 10.35 24.68
C ILE A 74 -7.00 9.52 25.48
N GLU A 75 -5.74 9.96 25.56
CA GLU A 75 -4.53 9.21 25.96
C GLU A 75 -4.50 8.56 27.39
N ASN A 76 -5.62 8.31 28.07
CA ASN A 76 -5.67 7.74 29.42
C ASN A 76 -6.86 6.83 29.80
N LYS A 77 -7.74 6.37 28.89
CA LYS A 77 -8.80 5.41 29.26
C LYS A 77 -9.06 4.36 28.18
N ASP A 78 -8.94 3.10 28.58
CA ASP A 78 -9.41 1.88 27.88
C ASP A 78 -9.32 1.98 26.35
N ASN A 79 -8.12 1.74 25.80
CA ASN A 79 -7.76 1.92 24.38
C ASN A 79 -8.53 1.02 23.38
N ASN A 80 -9.61 0.38 23.80
CA ASN A 80 -10.47 -0.45 22.96
C ASN A 80 -10.96 0.28 21.69
N GLU A 81 -11.20 1.58 21.77
CA GLU A 81 -11.63 2.35 20.60
C GLU A 81 -10.52 2.48 19.54
N ALA A 82 -9.31 2.88 19.95
CA ALA A 82 -8.15 2.97 19.05
C ALA A 82 -7.82 1.60 18.43
N VAL A 83 -7.93 0.53 19.21
CA VAL A 83 -7.71 -0.84 18.74
C VAL A 83 -8.75 -1.25 17.71
N ASN A 84 -10.03 -0.99 17.97
CA ASN A 84 -11.11 -1.28 17.04
C ASN A 84 -10.96 -0.47 15.74
N PHE A 85 -10.54 0.79 15.84
CA PHE A 85 -10.22 1.62 14.68
C PHE A 85 -9.11 0.98 13.84
N ILE A 86 -7.94 0.67 14.40
CA ILE A 86 -6.83 0.05 13.66
C ILE A 86 -7.26 -1.28 13.03
N LYS A 87 -7.95 -2.14 13.79
CA LYS A 87 -8.46 -3.43 13.27
C LYS A 87 -9.47 -3.21 12.14
N SER A 88 -10.24 -2.11 12.13
CA SER A 88 -11.15 -1.78 11.03
C SER A 88 -10.42 -1.45 9.72
N LEU A 89 -9.22 -0.88 9.79
CA LEU A 89 -8.38 -0.52 8.63
C LEU A 89 -7.67 -1.74 8.00
N LEU A 90 -7.68 -2.89 8.68
CA LEU A 90 -7.12 -4.15 8.20
C LEU A 90 -8.15 -5.07 7.50
N ARG A 91 -9.44 -4.68 7.44
CA ARG A 91 -10.48 -5.51 6.83
C ARG A 91 -10.22 -5.73 5.34
N LEU A 92 -10.64 -6.90 4.84
CA LEU A 92 -10.41 -7.32 3.44
C LEU A 92 -10.93 -6.31 2.40
N ASN A 93 -12.03 -5.62 2.70
CA ASN A 93 -12.68 -4.66 1.81
C ASN A 93 -12.09 -3.23 1.85
N VAL A 94 -11.07 -2.98 2.67
CA VAL A 94 -10.41 -1.67 2.76
C VAL A 94 -9.56 -1.39 1.52
N ASP A 95 -9.26 -0.12 1.20
CA ASP A 95 -8.36 0.25 0.10
C ASP A 95 -6.92 -0.26 0.36
N ALA A 96 -6.24 -0.73 -0.69
CA ALA A 96 -4.86 -1.25 -0.62
C ALA A 96 -3.88 -0.31 0.08
N ARG A 97 -4.02 0.99 -0.16
CA ARG A 97 -3.13 2.02 0.37
C ARG A 97 -3.33 2.21 1.86
N VAL A 98 -4.58 2.14 2.31
CA VAL A 98 -4.92 2.17 3.74
C VAL A 98 -4.36 0.93 4.43
N PHE A 99 -4.43 -0.24 3.80
CA PHE A 99 -3.81 -1.46 4.31
C PHE A 99 -2.27 -1.35 4.39
N GLU A 100 -1.61 -0.82 3.35
CA GLU A 100 -0.15 -0.58 3.33
C GLU A 100 0.26 0.39 4.46
N ILE A 101 -0.42 1.52 4.60
CA ILE A 101 -0.16 2.51 5.67
C ILE A 101 -0.35 1.89 7.05
N THR A 102 -1.45 1.15 7.25
CA THR A 102 -1.78 0.55 8.54
C THR A 102 -0.78 -0.54 8.90
N SER A 103 -0.44 -1.43 7.97
CA SER A 103 0.57 -2.46 8.19
C SER A 103 1.95 -1.87 8.43
N TYR A 104 2.32 -0.78 7.75
CA TYR A 104 3.55 -0.05 8.03
C TYR A 104 3.59 0.46 9.47
N GLY A 105 2.53 1.14 9.93
CA GLY A 105 2.45 1.64 11.32
C GLY A 105 2.58 0.53 12.36
N ILE A 106 1.88 -0.59 12.16
CA ILE A 106 1.96 -1.75 13.06
C ILE A 106 3.38 -2.33 13.08
N LEU A 107 3.96 -2.63 11.91
CA LEU A 107 5.28 -3.27 11.82
C LEU A 107 6.39 -2.34 12.30
N LYS A 108 6.30 -1.04 12.04
CA LYS A 108 7.27 -0.04 12.52
C LYS A 108 7.30 -0.01 14.04
N THR A 109 6.14 0.02 14.69
CA THR A 109 6.06 0.00 16.16
C THR A 109 6.49 -1.35 16.73
N PHE A 110 6.02 -2.46 16.14
CA PHE A 110 6.35 -3.81 16.60
C PHE A 110 7.86 -4.11 16.56
N TYR A 111 8.52 -3.82 15.43
CA TYR A 111 9.95 -4.05 15.30
C TYR A 111 10.78 -2.99 16.03
N GLY A 112 10.27 -1.77 16.22
CA GLY A 112 10.98 -0.70 16.92
C GLY A 112 11.41 -1.04 18.36
N GLU A 113 10.73 -2.00 18.99
CA GLU A 113 11.05 -2.50 20.33
C GLU A 113 12.12 -3.58 20.37
N GLN A 114 12.48 -4.11 19.19
CA GLN A 114 13.42 -5.21 19.10
C GLN A 114 14.84 -4.66 19.03
N LYS A 115 15.62 -5.04 20.04
CA LYS A 115 17.04 -4.72 20.14
C LYS A 115 17.87 -5.73 19.36
N ILE A 116 18.90 -5.23 18.69
CA ILE A 116 19.92 -6.01 18.01
C ILE A 116 21.30 -5.62 18.52
N PHE A 117 22.18 -6.61 18.65
CA PHE A 117 23.57 -6.43 19.00
C PHE A 117 24.42 -6.79 17.79
N TRP A 118 25.23 -5.86 17.28
CA TRP A 118 26.03 -6.06 16.07
C TRP A 118 27.32 -5.24 16.09
N GLY A 119 28.38 -5.76 15.51
CA GLY A 119 29.71 -5.17 15.52
C GLY A 119 30.68 -5.97 14.65
N TYR A 120 31.88 -5.43 14.41
CA TYR A 120 32.90 -6.13 13.61
C TYR A 120 33.64 -7.23 14.41
N SER A 121 33.50 -7.23 15.73
CA SER A 121 33.98 -8.31 16.62
C SER A 121 33.00 -8.55 17.77
N LEU A 122 33.20 -9.64 18.50
CA LEU A 122 32.38 -10.00 19.67
C LEU A 122 32.59 -9.05 20.85
N GLU A 123 33.75 -8.41 20.91
CA GLU A 123 34.14 -7.46 21.95
C GLU A 123 33.63 -6.03 21.67
N GLU A 124 33.32 -5.73 20.40
CA GLU A 124 32.90 -4.40 19.93
C GLU A 124 31.45 -4.42 19.41
N LEU A 125 30.53 -5.03 20.15
CA LEU A 125 29.11 -5.04 19.80
C LEU A 125 28.45 -3.71 20.17
N THR A 126 27.68 -3.18 19.23
CA THR A 126 26.79 -2.03 19.41
C THR A 126 25.35 -2.51 19.59
N GLU A 127 24.65 -1.92 20.55
CA GLU A 127 23.21 -2.12 20.74
C GLU A 127 22.46 -1.06 19.92
N ASP A 128 21.56 -1.50 19.05
CA ASP A 128 20.68 -0.65 18.26
C ASP A 128 19.26 -1.25 18.23
N ASN A 129 18.27 -0.45 17.86
CA ASN A 129 16.91 -0.95 17.63
C ASN A 129 16.70 -1.27 16.14
N LEU A 130 15.79 -2.18 15.83
CA LEU A 130 15.34 -2.34 14.45
C LEU A 130 14.53 -1.11 14.04
N ILE A 131 14.80 -0.57 12.85
CA ILE A 131 14.10 0.61 12.33
C ILE A 131 13.53 0.25 10.96
N LEU A 132 12.21 0.38 10.82
CA LEU A 132 11.50 0.13 9.57
C LEU A 132 11.24 1.44 8.80
N TYR A 133 11.76 1.53 7.58
CA TYR A 133 11.60 2.67 6.69
C TYR A 133 10.62 2.34 5.57
N LYS A 134 9.79 3.32 5.19
CA LYS A 134 9.01 3.27 3.95
C LYS A 134 9.86 3.78 2.79
N THR A 135 9.86 3.09 1.66
CA THR A 135 10.74 3.39 0.51
C THR A 135 10.18 4.46 -0.45
N GLY A 136 8.88 4.76 -0.37
CA GLY A 136 8.20 5.70 -1.25
C GLY A 136 6.73 5.89 -0.88
N ARG A 137 5.96 6.56 -1.75
CA ARG A 137 4.48 6.64 -1.65
C ARG A 137 3.84 5.29 -1.99
N THR A 138 2.59 5.08 -1.55
CA THR A 138 1.85 3.84 -1.83
C THR A 138 1.71 3.67 -3.35
N ASN A 139 2.30 2.61 -3.92
CA ASN A 139 2.35 2.41 -5.36
C ASN A 139 1.28 1.41 -5.79
N ALA A 140 0.12 1.91 -6.23
CA ALA A 140 -0.98 1.06 -6.68
C ALA A 140 -0.74 0.35 -8.03
N ASN A 141 0.32 0.71 -8.78
CA ASN A 141 0.40 0.37 -10.22
C ASN A 141 1.72 -0.25 -10.71
N ASP A 142 2.77 -0.31 -9.90
CA ASP A 142 4.02 -0.96 -10.26
C ASP A 142 4.58 -1.62 -9.01
N GLY A 143 4.84 -2.92 -9.06
CA GLY A 143 5.41 -3.66 -7.92
C GLY A 143 6.67 -2.98 -7.36
N GLY A 144 7.08 -3.31 -6.16
CA GLY A 144 8.16 -2.61 -5.50
C GLY A 144 8.66 -3.33 -4.27
N ILE A 145 9.41 -2.61 -3.45
CA ILE A 145 9.66 -2.93 -2.07
C ILE A 145 9.06 -1.78 -1.30
N ASP A 146 8.03 -2.03 -0.49
CA ASP A 146 7.35 -0.97 0.27
C ASP A 146 8.15 -0.54 1.50
N PHE A 147 8.75 -1.51 2.22
CA PHE A 147 9.51 -1.22 3.45
C PHE A 147 10.90 -1.86 3.45
N VAL A 148 11.84 -1.20 4.13
CA VAL A 148 13.21 -1.69 4.34
C VAL A 148 13.58 -1.52 5.81
N MET A 149 14.17 -2.55 6.40
CA MET A 149 14.57 -2.55 7.80
C MET A 149 16.08 -2.39 7.97
N LYS A 150 16.48 -1.45 8.83
CA LYS A 150 17.86 -1.31 9.32
C LYS A 150 17.98 -1.93 10.72
N PRO A 151 19.14 -2.53 11.09
CA PRO A 151 20.34 -2.76 10.27
C PRO A 151 20.32 -4.08 9.48
N LEU A 152 19.32 -4.95 9.68
CA LEU A 152 19.27 -6.28 9.06
C LEU A 152 19.20 -6.28 7.52
N GLY A 153 18.74 -5.20 6.90
CA GLY A 153 18.53 -5.15 5.45
C GLY A 153 17.38 -6.02 4.98
N ARG A 154 16.35 -6.22 5.82
CA ARG A 154 15.13 -6.98 5.44
C ARG A 154 14.22 -6.14 4.56
N PHE A 155 13.72 -6.72 3.49
CA PHE A 155 12.80 -6.07 2.55
C PHE A 155 11.39 -6.58 2.75
N PHE A 156 10.42 -5.67 2.70
CA PHE A 156 9.01 -5.97 2.88
C PHE A 156 8.23 -5.50 1.67
N GLN A 157 7.33 -6.36 1.18
CA GLN A 157 6.39 -6.00 0.13
C GLN A 157 4.95 -6.30 0.55
N VAL A 158 4.08 -5.31 0.44
CA VAL A 158 2.65 -5.42 0.75
C VAL A 158 1.90 -5.89 -0.49
N THR A 159 0.95 -6.79 -0.31
CA THR A 159 0.10 -7.29 -1.40
C THR A 159 -1.30 -7.65 -0.93
N GLU A 160 -2.29 -7.30 -1.75
CA GLU A 160 -3.70 -7.65 -1.49
C GLU A 160 -4.08 -9.03 -2.02
N THR A 161 -3.34 -9.55 -2.99
CA THR A 161 -3.70 -10.75 -3.74
C THR A 161 -2.52 -11.69 -3.84
N ILE A 162 -2.80 -12.98 -3.81
CA ILE A 162 -1.82 -14.02 -4.13
C ILE A 162 -1.79 -14.13 -5.66
N ASP A 163 -1.03 -13.26 -6.32
CA ASP A 163 -0.77 -13.31 -7.77
C ASP A 163 0.72 -13.52 -7.98
N VAL A 164 1.12 -14.74 -8.34
CA VAL A 164 2.54 -15.11 -8.51
C VAL A 164 3.29 -14.18 -9.46
N ASN A 165 2.63 -13.56 -10.44
CA ASN A 165 3.30 -12.62 -11.35
C ASN A 165 3.84 -11.40 -10.62
N LYS A 166 3.09 -10.89 -9.63
CA LYS A 166 3.49 -9.72 -8.84
C LYS A 166 4.66 -10.06 -7.92
N TYR A 167 4.52 -11.14 -7.14
CA TYR A 167 5.58 -11.61 -6.24
C TYR A 167 6.89 -11.81 -6.99
N PHE A 168 6.84 -12.44 -8.17
CA PHE A 168 8.04 -12.77 -8.93
C PHE A 168 8.67 -11.52 -9.53
N LEU A 169 7.86 -10.55 -9.96
CA LEU A 169 8.34 -9.25 -10.43
C LEU A 169 9.08 -8.49 -9.31
N ASP A 170 8.58 -8.52 -8.09
CA ASP A 170 9.21 -7.86 -6.94
C ASP A 170 10.52 -8.56 -6.56
N ILE A 171 10.52 -9.89 -6.55
CA ILE A 171 11.73 -10.71 -6.37
C ILE A 171 12.77 -10.44 -7.47
N ASP A 172 12.35 -10.31 -8.73
CA ASP A 172 13.24 -9.95 -9.86
C ASP A 172 13.87 -8.56 -9.69
N LYS A 173 13.11 -7.58 -9.18
CA LYS A 173 13.58 -6.19 -9.01
C LYS A 173 14.76 -6.06 -8.05
N VAL A 174 14.87 -6.98 -7.09
CA VAL A 174 15.95 -7.00 -6.10
C VAL A 174 16.95 -8.12 -6.35
N GLN A 175 17.07 -8.58 -7.60
CA GLN A 175 18.00 -9.65 -8.00
C GLN A 175 17.88 -10.91 -7.13
N LYS A 176 16.64 -11.32 -6.83
CA LYS A 176 16.34 -12.55 -6.05
C LYS A 176 16.72 -12.48 -4.58
N TYR A 177 16.99 -11.29 -4.06
CA TYR A 177 17.15 -11.06 -2.62
C TYR A 177 15.88 -11.49 -1.85
N PRO A 178 16.01 -12.03 -0.63
CA PRO A 178 14.85 -12.43 0.18
C PRO A 178 13.91 -11.26 0.50
N ILE A 179 12.60 -11.50 0.36
CA ILE A 179 11.55 -10.52 0.65
C ILE A 179 10.54 -11.13 1.61
N THR A 180 10.19 -10.38 2.64
CA THR A 180 9.05 -10.63 3.52
C THR A 180 7.78 -10.06 2.87
N PHE A 181 6.74 -10.87 2.70
CA PHE A 181 5.49 -10.42 2.09
C PHE A 181 4.42 -10.17 3.15
N VAL A 182 3.86 -8.97 3.18
CA VAL A 182 2.71 -8.61 4.02
C VAL A 182 1.44 -8.78 3.20
N VAL A 183 0.69 -9.85 3.48
CA VAL A 183 -0.40 -10.30 2.63
C VAL A 183 -1.74 -10.04 3.32
N LYS A 184 -2.65 -9.36 2.62
CA LYS A 184 -4.01 -9.07 3.09
C LYS A 184 -4.92 -10.30 3.02
N SER A 185 -4.59 -11.33 3.81
CA SER A 185 -5.31 -12.60 3.84
C SER A 185 -5.46 -13.11 5.27
N ASN A 186 -6.55 -13.84 5.53
CA ASN A 186 -6.76 -14.59 6.76
C ASN A 186 -6.21 -16.02 6.70
N GLU A 187 -5.67 -16.43 5.56
CA GLU A 187 -5.06 -17.74 5.40
C GLU A 187 -3.70 -17.81 6.08
N THR A 188 -3.32 -19.00 6.56
CA THR A 188 -2.02 -19.18 7.22
C THR A 188 -0.86 -18.97 6.25
N PRO A 189 0.33 -18.57 6.74
CA PRO A 189 1.53 -18.42 5.91
C PRO A 189 1.83 -19.65 5.04
N GLU A 190 1.61 -20.85 5.56
CA GLU A 190 1.85 -22.12 4.85
C GLU A 190 0.90 -22.28 3.67
N LYS A 191 -0.39 -21.97 3.85
CA LYS A 191 -1.38 -22.03 2.77
C LYS A 191 -1.11 -21.00 1.69
N ILE A 192 -0.71 -19.79 2.07
CA ILE A 192 -0.32 -18.74 1.12
C ILE A 192 0.89 -19.22 0.32
N LYS A 193 1.90 -19.79 1.00
CA LYS A 193 3.10 -20.34 0.35
C LYS A 193 2.79 -21.51 -0.60
N GLU A 194 1.87 -22.39 -0.20
CA GLU A 194 1.39 -23.50 -1.03
C GLU A 194 0.72 -22.97 -2.32
N LYS A 195 -0.18 -21.98 -2.20
CA LYS A 195 -0.81 -21.34 -3.37
C LYS A 195 0.20 -20.69 -4.31
N ILE A 196 1.17 -19.95 -3.77
CA ILE A 196 2.28 -19.38 -4.56
C ILE A 196 3.04 -20.48 -5.29
N GLN A 197 3.33 -21.60 -4.61
CA GLN A 197 4.03 -22.73 -5.21
C GLN A 197 3.21 -23.42 -6.31
N GLU A 198 1.91 -23.61 -6.12
CA GLU A 198 1.02 -24.21 -7.11
C GLU A 198 0.92 -23.36 -8.38
N GLU A 199 0.63 -22.06 -8.23
CA GLU A 199 0.60 -21.11 -9.35
C GLU A 199 1.96 -21.02 -10.06
N ALA A 200 3.06 -21.04 -9.31
CA ALA A 200 4.40 -21.03 -9.89
C ALA A 200 4.71 -22.29 -10.70
N LYS A 201 4.28 -23.48 -10.25
CA LYS A 201 4.42 -24.75 -11.00
C LYS A 201 3.61 -24.74 -12.29
N LEU A 202 2.43 -24.11 -12.29
CA LEU A 202 1.62 -23.95 -13.49
C LEU A 202 2.30 -23.03 -14.52
N LYS A 203 2.94 -21.96 -14.03
CA LYS A 203 3.63 -20.97 -14.88
C LYS A 203 4.99 -21.48 -15.40
N TYR A 204 5.77 -22.15 -14.56
CA TYR A 204 7.12 -22.60 -14.88
C TYR A 204 7.21 -24.13 -14.80
N LYS A 205 7.52 -24.75 -15.94
CA LYS A 205 7.71 -26.21 -16.03
C LYS A 205 8.97 -26.71 -15.32
N VAL A 206 9.93 -25.81 -15.07
CA VAL A 206 11.23 -26.17 -14.48
C VAL A 206 11.19 -26.00 -12.96
N LYS A 207 11.24 -27.10 -12.23
CA LYS A 207 11.21 -27.14 -10.75
C LYS A 207 12.30 -26.28 -10.10
N ALA A 208 13.50 -26.25 -10.67
CA ALA A 208 14.61 -25.46 -10.15
C ALA A 208 14.30 -23.94 -10.15
N ILE A 209 13.61 -23.45 -11.19
CA ILE A 209 13.21 -22.04 -11.29
C ILE A 209 12.20 -21.73 -10.18
N VAL A 210 11.16 -22.56 -10.04
CA VAL A 210 10.13 -22.40 -8.99
C VAL A 210 10.76 -22.35 -7.60
N ASN A 211 11.67 -23.27 -7.31
CA ASN A 211 12.35 -23.32 -6.02
C ASN A 211 13.16 -22.04 -5.74
N HIS A 212 13.81 -21.46 -6.75
CA HIS A 212 14.60 -20.24 -6.55
C HIS A 212 13.71 -19.06 -6.10
N TYR A 213 12.57 -18.87 -6.76
CA TYR A 213 11.60 -17.83 -6.34
C TYR A 213 11.02 -18.10 -4.96
N LEU A 214 10.66 -19.35 -4.65
CA LEU A 214 10.10 -19.71 -3.34
C LEU A 214 11.11 -19.54 -2.21
N ASN A 215 12.41 -19.71 -2.48
CA ASN A 215 13.48 -19.47 -1.53
C ASN A 215 13.72 -17.97 -1.29
N SER A 216 13.35 -17.10 -2.24
CA SER A 216 13.36 -15.64 -2.06
C SER A 216 12.15 -15.12 -1.26
N VAL A 217 11.16 -15.97 -0.94
CA VAL A 217 10.09 -15.62 0.01
C VAL A 217 10.61 -15.89 1.43
N GLU A 218 11.07 -14.84 2.11
CA GLU A 218 11.68 -14.91 3.43
C GLU A 218 10.65 -15.25 4.52
N GLU A 219 9.58 -14.46 4.58
CA GLU A 219 8.49 -14.58 5.55
C GLU A 219 7.19 -14.14 4.90
N ILE A 220 6.06 -14.64 5.39
CA ILE A 220 4.72 -14.17 5.02
C ILE A 220 4.04 -13.72 6.30
N ILE A 221 3.70 -12.42 6.37
CA ILE A 221 2.93 -11.82 7.45
C ILE A 221 1.49 -11.64 6.95
N ASN A 222 0.53 -12.26 7.62
CA ASN A 222 -0.89 -12.22 7.24
C ASN A 222 -1.72 -11.36 8.22
N LEU A 223 -3.03 -11.26 8.00
CA LEU A 223 -3.91 -10.48 8.87
C LEU A 223 -3.93 -10.98 10.34
N PRO A 224 -4.05 -12.30 10.62
CA PRO A 224 -3.91 -12.82 11.97
C PRO A 224 -2.62 -12.39 12.68
N MET A 225 -1.46 -12.47 12.02
CA MET A 225 -0.19 -12.05 12.61
C MET A 225 -0.15 -10.54 12.89
N LEU A 226 -0.70 -9.71 12.00
CA LEU A 226 -0.83 -8.27 12.28
C LEU A 226 -1.71 -8.00 13.51
N HIS A 227 -2.76 -8.80 13.73
CA HIS A 227 -3.57 -8.70 14.93
C HIS A 227 -2.81 -9.11 16.19
N GLU A 228 -2.01 -10.18 16.13
CA GLU A 228 -1.12 -10.58 17.23
C GLU A 228 -0.09 -9.49 17.55
N TYR A 229 0.48 -8.83 16.54
CA TYR A 229 1.41 -7.71 16.74
C TYR A 229 0.72 -6.51 17.39
N ILE A 230 -0.53 -6.20 17.00
CA ILE A 230 -1.33 -5.18 17.67
C ILE A 230 -1.51 -5.54 19.15
N ASP A 231 -1.86 -6.78 19.46
CA ASP A 231 -2.10 -7.21 20.84
C ASP A 231 -0.82 -7.07 21.70
N ILE A 232 0.36 -7.39 21.15
CA ILE A 232 1.67 -7.15 21.80
C ILE A 232 1.93 -5.64 22.01
N ILE A 233 1.66 -4.81 21.01
CA ILE A 233 1.85 -3.35 21.10
C ILE A 233 0.92 -2.72 22.15
N ILE A 234 -0.29 -3.26 22.31
CA ILE A 234 -1.24 -2.84 23.36
C ILE A 234 -0.65 -3.10 24.74
N GLU A 235 -0.10 -4.29 24.98
CA GLU A 235 0.54 -4.65 26.26
C GLU A 235 1.72 -3.72 26.60
N GLN A 236 2.39 -3.18 25.57
CA GLN A 236 3.49 -2.22 25.71
C GLN A 236 3.01 -0.76 25.89
N GLY A 237 1.70 -0.49 25.79
CA GLY A 237 1.14 0.85 25.89
C GLY A 237 1.45 1.76 24.69
N LYS A 238 1.79 1.18 23.53
CA LYS A 238 2.30 1.92 22.35
C LYS A 238 1.29 2.03 21.20
N ILE A 239 0.01 1.87 21.50
CA ILE A 239 -1.05 1.96 20.48
C ILE A 239 -1.10 3.34 19.81
N SER A 240 -0.82 4.42 20.57
CA SER A 240 -0.81 5.78 20.04
C SER A 240 0.30 6.01 19.01
N ASP A 241 1.39 5.25 19.07
CA ASP A 241 2.46 5.31 18.07
C ASP A 241 1.98 4.78 16.70
N ILE A 242 1.13 3.75 16.69
CA ILE A 242 0.50 3.26 15.45
C ILE A 242 -0.41 4.35 14.86
N ILE A 243 -1.26 4.98 15.68
CA ILE A 243 -2.19 6.02 15.22
C ILE A 243 -1.44 7.23 14.67
N LYS A 244 -0.38 7.68 15.38
CA LYS A 244 0.50 8.76 14.92
C LYS A 244 1.11 8.43 13.56
N GLU A 245 1.61 7.21 13.38
CA GLU A 245 2.18 6.81 12.10
C GLU A 245 1.14 6.76 10.98
N ILE A 246 -0.04 6.20 11.25
CA ILE A 246 -1.15 6.17 10.28
C ILE A 246 -1.52 7.59 9.84
N ALA A 247 -1.64 8.53 10.78
CA ALA A 247 -1.96 9.93 10.49
C ALA A 247 -0.88 10.59 9.61
N ILE A 248 0.40 10.45 9.98
CA ILE A 248 1.53 11.01 9.22
C ILE A 248 1.56 10.46 7.79
N GLN A 249 1.48 9.14 7.64
CA GLN A 249 1.55 8.50 6.32
C GLN A 249 0.33 8.82 5.46
N SER A 250 -0.86 8.92 6.07
CA SER A 250 -2.08 9.32 5.37
C SER A 250 -1.98 10.76 4.85
N GLN A 251 -1.43 11.69 5.63
CA GLN A 251 -1.18 13.05 5.15
C GLN A 251 -0.22 13.08 3.95
N LEU A 252 0.90 12.33 4.04
CA LEU A 252 1.88 12.25 2.96
C LEU A 252 1.32 11.64 1.67
N GLU A 253 0.43 10.65 1.81
CA GLU A 253 -0.15 9.92 0.68
C GLU A 253 -1.27 10.70 -0.01
N PHE A 254 -2.20 11.26 0.77
CA PHE A 254 -3.40 11.88 0.22
C PHE A 254 -3.26 13.39 -0.02
N ASN A 255 -2.18 14.01 0.47
CA ASN A 255 -1.70 15.38 0.22
C ASN A 255 -2.72 16.34 -0.43
N LEU A 256 -3.76 16.73 0.32
CA LEU A 256 -4.86 17.56 -0.19
C LEU A 256 -4.51 19.05 -0.40
N ASN A 257 -3.29 19.46 -0.05
CA ASN A 257 -2.81 20.84 -0.13
C ASN A 257 -1.98 21.13 -1.40
N SER A 258 -2.11 20.31 -2.46
CA SER A 258 -1.39 20.49 -3.73
C SER A 258 -2.31 21.00 -4.84
#